data_AF-A0A7J7I9G8-F1
#
_entry.id   AF-A0A7J7I9G8-F1
#
_cell.length_a   1.000
_cell.length_b   1.000
_cell.length_c   1.000
_cell.angle_alpha   90.00
_cell.angle_beta   90.00
_cell.angle_gamma   90.00
#
_symmetry.space_group_name_H-M   'P 1'
#
loop_
_entity.id
_entity.type
_entity.pdbx_description
1 polymer ?
#
loop_
_entity_poly.entity_id
_entity_poly.type
_entity_poly.pdbx_seq_one_letter_code
_entity_poly.pdbx_strand_id
1 'polypeptide(L)'
;MARKLPLRLVGTHDGSFHCDEALGCFMIRLTTKFSAAEIVRTRDPKVLETLDAVLDVGGVYDPSRDRYDHHQKGFEEVFGHGFTTKLPATKLHQGRRWRT
;
A
#
# COMPACT_ATOMS: atom_id res chain seq x y z
N MET A 1 -24.14 -25.85 -8.50
CA MET A 1 -23.02 -25.81 -7.53
C MET A 1 -22.30 -24.48 -7.71
N ALA A 2 -22.08 -23.71 -6.64
CA ALA A 2 -21.32 -22.45 -6.74
C ALA A 2 -19.85 -22.76 -7.00
N ARG A 3 -19.27 -22.17 -8.05
CA ARG A 3 -17.85 -22.34 -8.39
C ARG A 3 -17.02 -21.66 -7.30
N LYS A 4 -16.29 -22.45 -6.50
CA LYS A 4 -15.33 -21.93 -5.52
C LYS A 4 -14.20 -21.26 -6.32
N LEU A 5 -14.21 -19.93 -6.38
CA LEU A 5 -13.09 -19.20 -6.96
C LEU A 5 -11.82 -19.51 -6.13
N PRO A 6 -10.63 -19.59 -6.76
CA PRO A 6 -9.40 -19.74 -6.01
C PRO A 6 -9.29 -18.60 -4.99
N LEU A 7 -8.90 -18.93 -3.76
CA LEU A 7 -8.65 -17.95 -2.72
C LEU A 7 -7.52 -17.03 -3.18
N ARG A 8 -7.79 -15.72 -3.18
CA ARG A 8 -6.78 -14.70 -3.49
C ARG A 8 -5.98 -14.38 -2.25
N LEU A 9 -4.70 -14.05 -2.42
CA LEU A 9 -3.81 -13.66 -1.33
C LEU A 9 -3.40 -12.19 -1.48
N VAL A 10 -3.57 -11.42 -0.42
CA VAL A 10 -3.19 -10.00 -0.35
C VAL A 10 -2.10 -9.82 0.68
N GLY A 11 -0.97 -9.26 0.28
CA GLY A 11 0.15 -8.95 1.16
C GLY A 11 0.02 -7.59 1.84
N THR A 12 0.40 -7.51 3.11
CA THR A 12 0.69 -6.25 3.84
C THR A 12 1.92 -6.44 4.71
N HIS A 13 2.45 -5.37 5.29
CA HIS A 13 3.61 -5.49 6.17
C HIS A 13 3.32 -6.26 7.47
N ASP A 14 4.32 -6.92 7.99
CA ASP A 14 4.33 -7.45 9.36
C ASP A 14 4.89 -6.41 10.35
N GLY A 15 4.83 -6.74 11.65
CA GLY A 15 5.26 -5.87 12.74
C GLY A 15 4.12 -5.04 13.35
N SER A 16 4.42 -3.79 13.68
CA SER A 16 3.45 -2.87 14.29
C SER A 16 2.22 -2.70 13.42
N PHE A 17 1.06 -2.58 14.04
CA PHE A 17 -0.18 -2.25 13.36
C PHE A 17 -0.20 -0.77 12.95
N HIS A 18 -0.58 -0.49 11.71
CA HIS A 18 -0.92 0.86 11.26
C HIS A 18 -2.38 0.92 10.75
N CYS A 19 -3.05 2.05 11.00
CA CYS A 19 -4.47 2.19 10.69
C CYS A 19 -4.75 2.22 9.17
N ASP A 20 -3.83 2.79 8.40
CA ASP A 20 -3.86 2.85 6.93
C ASP A 20 -3.75 1.46 6.31
N GLU A 21 -2.83 0.61 6.79
CA GLU A 21 -2.74 -0.80 6.42
C GLU A 21 -4.11 -1.50 6.59
N ALA A 22 -4.74 -1.33 7.75
CA ALA A 22 -5.96 -2.04 8.08
C ALA A 22 -7.15 -1.57 7.23
N LEU A 23 -7.21 -0.25 7.00
CA LEU A 23 -8.17 0.35 6.10
C LEU A 23 -7.97 -0.14 4.66
N GLY A 24 -6.73 -0.21 4.18
CA GLY A 24 -6.41 -0.76 2.86
C GLY A 24 -6.86 -2.20 2.69
N CYS A 25 -6.55 -3.05 3.68
CA CYS A 25 -6.98 -4.46 3.70
C CYS A 25 -8.50 -4.62 3.71
N PHE A 26 -9.21 -3.74 4.42
CA PHE A 26 -10.68 -3.73 4.40
C PHE A 26 -11.22 -3.30 3.04
N MET A 27 -10.72 -2.19 2.49
CA MET A 27 -11.18 -1.61 1.23
C MET A 27 -10.97 -2.55 0.05
N ILE A 28 -9.81 -3.22 -0.06
CA ILE A 28 -9.55 -4.14 -1.17
C ILE A 28 -10.53 -5.32 -1.15
N ARG A 29 -10.94 -5.79 0.03
CA ARG A 29 -11.94 -6.85 0.21
C ARG A 29 -13.37 -6.41 -0.08
N LEU A 30 -13.64 -5.12 -0.30
CA LEU A 30 -14.92 -4.66 -0.83
C LEU A 30 -15.00 -4.83 -2.36
N THR A 31 -13.87 -5.09 -3.03
CA THR A 31 -13.87 -5.35 -4.47
C THR A 31 -14.37 -6.75 -4.78
N THR A 32 -14.97 -6.93 -5.96
CA THR A 32 -15.38 -8.26 -6.44
C THR A 32 -14.20 -9.21 -6.62
N LYS A 33 -13.03 -8.68 -6.98
CA LYS A 33 -11.79 -9.43 -7.24
C LYS A 33 -11.19 -10.05 -5.98
N PHE A 34 -11.28 -9.36 -4.84
CA PHE A 34 -10.61 -9.75 -3.58
C PHE A 34 -11.59 -9.95 -2.41
N SER A 35 -12.88 -10.11 -2.67
CA SER A 35 -13.92 -10.21 -1.62
C SER A 35 -13.69 -11.31 -0.59
N ALA A 36 -13.14 -12.43 -1.03
CA ALA A 36 -12.77 -13.57 -0.20
C ALA A 36 -11.25 -13.73 -0.01
N ALA A 37 -10.48 -12.65 -0.20
CA ALA A 37 -9.03 -12.73 -0.09
C ALA A 37 -8.56 -12.97 1.35
N GLU A 38 -7.51 -13.77 1.49
CA GLU A 38 -6.77 -13.94 2.74
C GLU A 38 -5.64 -12.92 2.83
N ILE A 39 -5.39 -12.42 4.05
CA ILE A 39 -4.35 -11.43 4.31
C ILE A 39 -3.08 -12.14 4.76
N VAL A 40 -1.99 -11.91 4.04
CA VAL A 40 -0.65 -12.38 4.35
C VAL A 40 0.16 -11.20 4.89
N ARG A 41 0.66 -11.29 6.12
CA ARG A 41 1.49 -10.25 6.73
C ARG A 41 2.97 -10.64 6.61
N THR A 42 3.74 -9.92 5.82
CA THR A 42 5.16 -10.20 5.59
C THR A 42 5.88 -9.02 4.94
N ARG A 43 7.19 -8.89 5.18
CA ARG A 43 8.10 -8.02 4.43
C ARG A 43 9.05 -8.78 3.49
N ASP A 44 8.93 -10.11 3.40
CA ASP A 44 9.79 -10.91 2.53
C ASP A 44 9.44 -10.67 1.05
N PRO A 45 10.33 -10.04 0.26
CA PRO A 45 10.05 -9.75 -1.14
C PRO A 45 9.73 -11.01 -1.96
N LYS A 46 10.34 -12.16 -1.62
CA LYS A 46 10.07 -13.43 -2.32
C LYS A 46 8.64 -13.91 -2.09
N VAL A 47 8.10 -13.69 -0.89
CA VAL A 47 6.69 -14.00 -0.61
C VAL A 47 5.80 -13.00 -1.35
N LEU A 48 6.09 -11.70 -1.26
CA LEU A 48 5.30 -10.64 -1.89
C LEU A 48 5.17 -10.78 -3.42
N GLU A 49 6.20 -11.32 -4.08
CA GLU A 49 6.19 -11.64 -5.51
C GLU A 49 5.15 -12.70 -5.89
N THR A 50 4.79 -13.60 -4.97
CA THR A 50 3.81 -14.67 -5.21
C THR A 50 2.36 -14.27 -4.97
N LEU A 51 2.11 -13.09 -4.39
CA LEU A 51 0.78 -12.66 -3.95
C LEU A 51 0.00 -11.98 -5.08
N ASP A 52 -1.33 -12.10 -5.04
CA ASP A 52 -2.21 -11.51 -6.04
C ASP A 52 -2.23 -9.98 -5.96
N ALA A 53 -2.18 -9.43 -4.75
CA ALA A 53 -2.04 -7.99 -4.51
C ALA A 53 -1.10 -7.72 -3.34
N VAL A 54 -0.54 -6.51 -3.28
CA VAL A 54 0.30 -6.06 -2.17
C VAL A 54 -0.06 -4.62 -1.80
N LEU A 55 -0.27 -4.39 -0.51
CA LEU A 55 -0.62 -3.11 0.09
C LEU A 55 0.47 -2.71 1.07
N ASP A 56 0.81 -1.42 1.10
CA ASP A 56 1.59 -0.82 2.19
C ASP A 56 2.97 -1.47 2.47
N VAL A 57 3.50 -2.21 1.49
CA VAL A 57 4.79 -2.89 1.55
C VAL A 57 5.35 -3.15 0.16
N GLY A 58 6.68 -3.23 0.05
CA GLY A 58 7.40 -3.55 -1.19
C GLY A 58 7.93 -2.35 -1.98
N GLY A 59 7.56 -1.12 -1.60
CA GLY A 59 8.03 0.14 -2.19
C GLY A 59 7.56 0.39 -3.62
N VAL A 60 6.50 -0.28 -4.06
CA VAL A 60 6.00 -0.25 -5.45
C VAL A 60 4.55 0.19 -5.49
N TYR A 61 4.28 1.19 -6.34
CA TYR A 61 2.93 1.55 -6.77
C TYR A 61 2.76 1.21 -8.25
N ASP A 62 1.99 0.16 -8.53
CA ASP A 62 1.65 -0.31 -9.87
C ASP A 62 0.22 -0.89 -9.87
N PRO A 63 -0.80 -0.08 -10.22
CA PRO A 63 -2.18 -0.53 -10.28
C PRO A 63 -2.44 -1.65 -11.30
N SER A 64 -1.60 -1.80 -12.32
CA SER A 64 -1.75 -2.87 -13.32
C SER A 64 -1.39 -4.24 -12.74
N ARG A 65 -0.60 -4.26 -11.67
CA ARG A 65 -0.16 -5.46 -10.93
C ARG A 65 -0.74 -5.54 -9.52
N ASP A 66 -1.74 -4.72 -9.20
CA ASP A 66 -2.34 -4.61 -7.86
C ASP A 66 -1.29 -4.38 -6.75
N ARG A 67 -0.32 -3.48 -7.00
CA ARG A 67 0.70 -3.07 -6.03
C ARG A 67 0.42 -1.65 -5.59
N TYR A 68 0.19 -1.44 -4.30
CA TYR A 68 -0.25 -0.17 -3.74
C TYR A 68 0.55 0.17 -2.47
N ASP A 69 1.84 0.43 -2.63
CA ASP A 69 2.66 0.96 -1.54
C ASP A 69 2.79 2.48 -1.63
N HIS A 70 2.45 3.16 -0.55
CA HIS A 70 2.59 4.60 -0.40
C HIS A 70 4.00 5.03 0.09
N HIS A 71 4.86 4.10 0.50
CA HIS A 71 6.26 4.31 0.86
C HIS A 71 7.16 4.58 -0.37
N GLN A 72 6.76 5.55 -1.19
CA GLN A 72 7.47 5.89 -2.41
C GLN A 72 8.87 6.43 -2.10
N LYS A 73 9.91 5.79 -2.65
CA LYS A 73 11.27 6.34 -2.62
C LYS A 73 11.40 7.47 -3.64
N GLY A 74 12.09 8.53 -3.25
CA GLY A 74 12.41 9.65 -4.16
C GLY A 74 11.44 10.81 -4.02
N PHE A 75 11.48 11.47 -2.86
CA PHE A 75 10.94 12.81 -2.74
C PHE A 75 12.11 13.80 -2.91
N GLU A 76 12.16 14.47 -4.06
CA GLU A 76 13.19 15.45 -4.40
C GLU A 76 12.79 16.88 -3.99
N GLU A 77 11.54 17.11 -3.51
CA GLU A 77 11.17 18.47 -3.11
C GLU A 77 11.86 18.86 -1.79
N VAL A 78 12.43 20.07 -1.83
CA VAL A 78 13.05 20.75 -0.71
C VAL A 78 12.09 21.82 -0.20
N PHE A 79 12.19 22.17 1.08
CA PHE A 79 11.43 23.28 1.67
C PHE A 79 11.91 24.63 1.10
N GLY A 80 11.56 24.98 -0.14
CA GLY A 80 11.92 26.27 -0.76
C GLY A 80 13.43 26.49 -0.98
N HIS A 81 13.77 27.67 -1.54
CA HIS A 81 15.15 28.03 -1.89
C HIS A 81 16.01 28.22 -0.63
N GLY A 82 16.92 27.26 -0.36
CA GLY A 82 17.94 27.38 0.68
C GLY A 82 18.07 26.20 1.65
N PHE A 83 17.19 25.20 1.58
CA PHE A 83 17.26 24.00 2.41
C PHE A 83 17.71 22.79 1.59
N THR A 84 18.68 22.03 2.09
CA THR A 84 19.15 20.75 1.49
C THR A 84 18.41 19.52 2.04
N THR A 85 17.53 19.70 3.02
CA THR A 85 16.79 18.60 3.64
C THR A 85 15.66 18.16 2.71
N LYS A 86 15.82 16.95 2.13
CA LYS A 86 14.74 16.28 1.40
C LYS A 86 13.59 15.98 2.36
N LEU A 87 12.38 16.36 1.97
CA LEU A 87 11.17 16.01 2.68
C LEU A 87 10.98 14.48 2.64
N PRO A 88 10.66 13.80 3.76
CA PRO A 88 10.37 12.38 3.71
C PRO A 88 9.02 12.14 3.01
N ALA A 89 8.98 11.19 2.08
CA ALA A 89 7.78 10.84 1.31
C ALA A 89 6.54 10.53 2.19
N THR A 90 6.77 10.12 3.44
CA THR A 90 5.73 9.79 4.43
C THR A 90 5.03 11.00 5.07
N LYS A 91 5.36 12.26 4.73
CA LYS A 91 4.82 13.46 5.41
C LYS A 91 4.05 14.48 4.56
N LEU A 92 3.67 14.19 3.32
CA LEU A 92 2.91 15.17 2.51
C LEU A 92 1.43 14.82 2.29
N HIS A 93 0.66 14.69 3.38
CA HIS A 93 -0.81 14.82 3.35
C HIS A 93 -1.37 15.93 4.25
N GLN A 94 -0.55 16.88 4.71
CA GLN A 94 -1.02 18.05 5.50
C GLN A 94 -0.72 19.41 4.84
N GLY A 95 -0.55 19.45 3.51
CA GLY A 95 -0.12 20.66 2.80
C GLY A 95 -1.14 21.34 1.88
N ARG A 96 -2.29 20.72 1.56
CA ARG A 96 -3.32 21.35 0.73
C ARG A 96 -4.61 21.55 1.50
N ARG A 97 -4.57 22.61 2.30
CA ARG A 97 -5.65 23.50 2.74
C ARG A 97 -7.04 23.10 2.20
N TRP A 98 -7.89 22.62 3.09
CA TRP A 98 -9.34 22.81 3.01
C TRP A 98 -9.60 24.31 2.81
N ARG A 99 -9.99 24.68 1.59
CA ARG A 99 -10.67 25.95 1.33
C ARG A 99 -12.04 25.54 0.79
N THR A 100 -13.04 25.78 1.65
CA THR A 100 -14.50 25.86 1.43
C THR A 100 -15.05 25.25 0.15
#